data_AF-A0AAV5N8L1-F1
#
_entry.id   AF-A0AAV5N8L1-F1
#
_cell.length_a   1.000
_cell.length_b   1.000
_cell.length_c   1.000
_cell.angle_alpha   90.00
_cell.angle_beta   90.00
_cell.angle_gamma   90.00
#
_symmetry.space_group_name_H-M   'P 1'
#
loop_
_entity.id
_entity.type
_entity.pdbx_description
1 polymer ?
#
loop_
_entity_poly.entity_id
_entity_poly.type
_entity_poly.pdbx_seq_one_letter_code
_entity_poly.pdbx_strand_id
1 'polypeptide(L)'
;MKWNVSSLWPAALPFLLAACSSFPSSSSFDDVCRDSVKVTQQFYDRFIVTNEFDAYSEEKMSGYSAYLSAELYQLITDAIRRDKAYLAANPGNKGRFGDGVPFYGSADGISSAKVIAPAKRISSEVNAVTLTLDMRNDRDDIAWRDAVALSRASAGSCWQIDNVIFDEDTNTSSLQDILRDEEE
;
A
#
# COMPACT_ATOMS: atom_id res chain seq x y z
N MET A 1 -54.92 21.96 52.11
CA MET A 1 -54.35 20.69 52.58
C MET A 1 -52.92 20.60 52.09
N LYS A 2 -51.95 20.55 53.03
CA LYS A 2 -50.53 20.25 52.80
C LYS A 2 -50.38 18.79 52.34
N TRP A 3 -49.32 18.47 51.58
CA TRP A 3 -48.44 17.28 51.55
C TRP A 3 -47.65 17.36 50.21
N ASN A 4 -46.41 16.94 50.01
CA ASN A 4 -45.16 16.89 50.77
C ASN A 4 -44.03 16.69 49.73
N VAL A 5 -42.78 16.89 50.12
CA VAL A 5 -41.57 16.98 49.29
C VAL A 5 -41.02 15.60 48.89
N SER A 6 -40.21 15.58 47.82
CA SER A 6 -39.00 14.75 47.59
C SER A 6 -39.12 13.60 46.59
N SER A 7 -38.27 13.60 45.57
CA SER A 7 -37.21 12.56 45.46
C SER A 7 -36.26 12.88 44.30
N LEU A 8 -34.97 12.93 44.64
CA LEU A 8 -33.83 13.02 43.74
C LEU A 8 -33.66 11.70 42.98
N TRP A 9 -33.39 11.76 41.68
CA TRP A 9 -32.82 10.63 40.94
C TRP A 9 -31.41 10.98 40.43
N PRO A 10 -30.44 10.07 40.60
CA PRO A 10 -29.07 10.29 40.18
C PRO A 10 -28.90 10.00 38.68
N ALA A 11 -28.09 10.83 38.03
CA ALA A 11 -27.60 10.61 36.68
C ALA A 11 -26.68 9.38 36.65
N ALA A 12 -27.08 8.33 35.94
CA ALA A 12 -26.21 7.23 35.55
C ALA A 12 -25.70 7.50 34.13
N LEU A 13 -24.46 7.99 34.03
CA LEU A 13 -23.69 8.04 32.79
C LEU A 13 -23.23 6.62 32.44
N PRO A 14 -23.58 6.05 31.28
CA PRO A 14 -22.90 4.85 30.81
C PRO A 14 -21.48 5.23 30.35
N PHE A 15 -20.49 4.65 31.02
CA PHE A 15 -19.12 4.58 30.55
C PHE A 15 -19.11 3.90 29.17
N LEU A 16 -18.97 4.70 28.12
CA LEU A 16 -18.56 4.18 26.81
C LEU A 16 -17.11 3.72 26.96
N LEU A 17 -16.93 2.40 27.04
CA LEU A 17 -15.64 1.75 26.82
C LEU A 17 -15.16 2.15 25.42
N ALA A 18 -14.32 3.17 25.36
CA ALA A 18 -13.49 3.42 24.19
C ALA A 18 -12.55 2.21 24.07
N ALA A 19 -12.92 1.26 23.22
CA ALA A 19 -11.97 0.32 22.67
C ALA A 19 -10.97 1.16 21.87
N CYS A 20 -9.86 1.53 22.50
CA CYS A 20 -8.68 1.98 21.79
C CYS A 20 -8.21 0.82 20.92
N SER A 21 -8.67 0.78 19.68
CA SER A 21 -7.94 0.14 18.60
C SER A 21 -6.57 0.82 18.55
N SER A 22 -5.58 0.16 19.15
CA SER A 22 -4.18 0.56 19.15
C SER A 22 -3.65 0.55 17.73
N PHE A 23 -3.91 1.61 16.98
CA PHE A 23 -3.11 1.92 15.82
C PHE A 23 -1.71 2.27 16.32
N PRO A 24 -0.65 1.74 15.69
CA PRO A 24 0.71 2.01 16.12
C PRO A 24 0.94 3.52 16.16
N SER A 25 1.44 3.98 17.30
CA SER A 25 1.92 5.34 17.55
C SER A 25 2.79 5.84 16.39
N SER A 26 2.57 7.07 15.95
CA SER A 26 3.27 7.74 14.85
C SER A 26 4.81 7.71 15.00
N SER A 27 5.31 7.62 16.24
CA SER A 27 6.75 7.49 16.53
C SER A 27 7.40 6.24 15.93
N SER A 28 6.63 5.18 15.65
CA SER A 28 7.15 3.94 15.07
C SER A 28 7.32 4.02 13.55
N PHE A 29 6.51 4.84 12.87
CA PHE A 29 6.60 5.00 11.42
C PHE A 29 7.74 5.92 11.03
N ASP A 30 8.01 7.00 11.78
CA ASP A 30 9.08 7.95 11.47
C ASP A 30 10.48 7.31 11.47
N ASP A 31 10.70 6.28 12.32
CA ASP A 31 11.95 5.52 12.35
C ASP A 31 12.01 4.46 11.24
N VAL A 32 10.87 3.83 10.94
CA VAL A 32 10.76 2.84 9.86
C VAL A 32 10.89 3.50 8.50
N CYS A 33 10.36 4.71 8.34
CA CYS A 33 10.25 5.37 7.05
C CYS A 33 11.60 5.68 6.40
N ARG A 34 12.67 5.71 7.20
CA ARG A 34 14.05 5.99 6.76
C ARG A 34 14.74 4.79 6.12
N ASP A 35 14.18 3.60 6.29
CA ASP A 35 14.68 2.34 5.74
C ASP A 35 13.77 1.88 4.61
N SER A 36 14.28 1.91 3.37
CA SER A 36 13.52 1.59 2.17
C SER A 36 12.95 0.16 2.20
N VAL A 37 13.69 -0.78 2.80
CA VAL A 37 13.25 -2.18 2.90
C VAL A 37 12.08 -2.28 3.87
N LYS A 38 12.17 -1.63 5.04
CA LYS A 38 11.10 -1.68 6.04
C LYS A 38 9.83 -0.97 5.60
N VAL A 39 9.95 0.19 4.94
CA VAL A 39 8.79 0.90 4.35
C VAL A 39 8.06 0.00 3.37
N THR A 40 8.80 -0.58 2.44
CA THR A 40 8.22 -1.42 1.39
C THR A 40 7.58 -2.65 2.02
N GLN A 41 8.24 -3.29 2.99
CA GLN A 41 7.68 -4.46 3.66
C GLN A 41 6.39 -4.11 4.41
N GLN A 42 6.37 -3.01 5.17
CA GLN A 42 5.15 -2.58 5.87
C GLN A 42 4.01 -2.22 4.92
N PHE A 43 4.32 -1.60 3.77
CA PHE A 43 3.34 -1.33 2.74
C PHE A 43 2.68 -2.63 2.26
N TYR A 44 3.47 -3.63 1.85
CA TYR A 44 2.93 -4.89 1.34
C TYR A 44 2.25 -5.72 2.42
N ASP A 45 2.77 -5.76 3.65
CA ASP A 45 2.12 -6.44 4.77
C ASP A 45 0.72 -5.86 5.00
N ARG A 46 0.59 -4.52 5.00
CA ARG A 46 -0.71 -3.84 5.10
C ARG A 46 -1.60 -4.15 3.91
N PHE A 47 -1.05 -4.04 2.70
CA PHE A 47 -1.78 -4.27 1.46
C PHE A 47 -2.40 -5.66 1.41
N ILE A 48 -1.64 -6.69 1.80
CA ILE A 48 -2.09 -8.08 1.87
C ILE A 48 -3.11 -8.29 2.99
N VAL A 49 -2.86 -7.80 4.21
CA VAL A 49 -3.74 -8.02 5.37
C VAL A 49 -5.11 -7.37 5.19
N THR A 50 -5.16 -6.18 4.58
CA THR A 50 -6.42 -5.49 4.36
C THR A 50 -7.28 -6.14 3.27
N ASN A 51 -6.71 -7.06 2.48
CA ASN A 51 -7.39 -7.79 1.42
C ASN A 51 -8.19 -6.84 0.50
N GLU A 52 -7.63 -5.67 0.22
CA GLU A 52 -8.31 -4.58 -0.51
C GLU A 52 -8.38 -4.82 -2.03
N PHE A 53 -8.08 -6.04 -2.46
CA PHE A 53 -8.04 -6.53 -3.84
C PHE A 53 -9.25 -6.11 -4.70
N ASP A 54 -10.45 -6.04 -4.11
CA ASP A 54 -11.69 -5.95 -4.88
C ASP A 54 -12.37 -4.57 -4.88
N ALA A 55 -11.81 -3.58 -4.18
CA ALA A 55 -12.42 -2.25 -4.18
C ALA A 55 -11.42 -1.17 -3.77
N TYR A 56 -10.68 -0.64 -4.74
CA TYR A 56 -9.99 0.63 -4.59
C TYR A 56 -11.02 1.74 -4.41
N SER A 57 -11.14 2.25 -3.18
CA SER A 57 -11.88 3.48 -2.89
C SER A 57 -10.92 4.55 -2.42
N GLU A 58 -11.27 5.83 -2.63
CA GLU A 58 -10.48 6.95 -2.13
C GLU A 58 -10.27 6.88 -0.60
N GLU A 59 -11.27 6.36 0.12
CA GLU A 59 -11.20 6.16 1.58
C GLU A 59 -10.11 5.14 1.96
N LYS A 60 -10.05 4.00 1.27
CA LYS A 60 -9.01 2.99 1.50
C LYS A 60 -7.63 3.49 1.11
N MET A 61 -7.53 4.24 0.01
CA MET A 61 -6.27 4.82 -0.43
C MET A 61 -5.64 5.76 0.60
N SER A 62 -6.44 6.49 1.39
CA SER A 62 -5.93 7.43 2.40
C SER A 62 -4.93 6.78 3.38
N GLY A 63 -5.13 5.49 3.71
CA GLY A 63 -4.24 4.72 4.58
C GLY A 63 -2.86 4.41 3.99
N TYR A 64 -2.65 4.64 2.70
CA TYR A 64 -1.36 4.42 2.02
C TYR A 64 -0.61 5.71 1.71
N SER A 65 -1.20 6.89 1.96
CA SER A 65 -0.60 8.19 1.63
C SER A 65 0.81 8.40 2.18
N ALA A 66 1.13 7.82 3.35
CA ALA A 66 2.45 7.91 3.95
C ALA A 66 3.52 7.02 3.27
N TYR A 67 3.10 6.02 2.51
CA TYR A 67 3.98 5.07 1.84
C TYR A 67 4.23 5.41 0.37
N LEU A 68 3.35 6.19 -0.26
CA LEU A 68 3.39 6.51 -1.68
C LEU A 68 3.96 7.90 -1.92
N SER A 69 4.59 8.12 -3.07
CA SER A 69 4.93 9.47 -3.53
C SER A 69 3.64 10.26 -3.78
N ALA A 70 3.74 11.59 -3.71
CA ALA A 70 2.56 12.44 -3.93
C ALA A 70 2.00 12.24 -5.34
N GLU A 71 2.88 12.07 -6.31
CA GLU A 71 2.60 11.81 -7.71
C GLU A 71 1.87 10.47 -7.90
N LEU A 72 2.41 9.37 -7.37
CA LEU A 72 1.79 8.05 -7.49
C LEU A 72 0.43 8.01 -6.78
N TYR A 73 0.34 8.60 -5.59
CA TYR A 73 -0.93 8.71 -4.85
C TYR A 73 -2.00 9.46 -5.65
N GLN A 74 -1.63 10.60 -6.26
CA GLN A 74 -2.55 11.37 -7.11
C GLN A 74 -2.96 10.58 -8.36
N LEU A 75 -2.01 9.92 -9.02
CA LEU A 75 -2.30 9.13 -10.22
C LEU A 75 -3.32 8.01 -9.94
N ILE A 76 -3.17 7.30 -8.82
CA ILE A 76 -4.08 6.24 -8.39
C ILE A 76 -5.45 6.83 -8.02
N THR A 77 -5.49 7.88 -7.21
CA THR A 77 -6.77 8.48 -6.79
C THR A 77 -7.55 9.09 -7.95
N ASP A 78 -6.87 9.71 -8.91
CA ASP A 78 -7.49 10.21 -10.14
C ASP A 78 -8.03 9.07 -11.00
N ALA A 79 -7.33 7.93 -11.07
CA ALA A 79 -7.78 6.76 -11.80
C ALA A 79 -9.05 6.15 -11.17
N ILE A 80 -9.11 6.05 -9.84
CA ILE A 80 -10.32 5.66 -9.09
C ILE A 80 -11.48 6.60 -9.41
N ARG A 81 -11.25 7.91 -9.39
CA ARG A 81 -12.30 8.91 -9.70
C ARG A 81 -12.81 8.79 -11.13
N ARG A 82 -11.90 8.60 -12.11
CA ARG A 82 -12.27 8.39 -13.52
C ARG A 82 -13.11 7.13 -13.69
N ASP A 83 -12.75 6.03 -13.03
CA ASP A 83 -13.50 4.78 -13.11
C ASP A 83 -14.90 4.90 -12.52
N LYS A 84 -15.01 5.52 -11.34
CA LYS A 84 -16.31 5.81 -10.71
C LYS A 84 -17.20 6.67 -11.60
N ALA A 85 -16.65 7.70 -12.24
CA ALA A 85 -17.40 8.53 -13.19
C ALA A 85 -17.83 7.74 -14.43
N TYR A 86 -16.97 6.87 -14.95
CA TYR A 86 -17.30 5.99 -16.07
C TYR A 86 -18.44 5.02 -15.72
N LEU A 87 -18.40 4.38 -14.56
CA LEU A 87 -19.45 3.46 -14.10
C LEU A 87 -20.78 4.16 -13.85
N ALA A 88 -20.74 5.37 -13.29
CA ALA A 88 -21.94 6.19 -13.12
C ALA A 88 -22.59 6.56 -14.47
N ALA A 89 -21.76 6.83 -15.49
CA ALA A 89 -22.23 7.10 -16.85
C ALA A 89 -22.65 5.83 -17.62
N ASN A 90 -22.15 4.66 -17.22
CA ASN A 90 -22.39 3.39 -17.91
C ASN A 90 -22.83 2.27 -16.93
N PRO A 91 -24.06 2.33 -16.40
CA PRO A 91 -24.55 1.34 -15.45
C PRO A 91 -24.52 -0.08 -16.03
N GLY A 92 -24.03 -1.05 -15.25
CA GLY A 92 -23.91 -2.46 -15.65
C GLY A 92 -22.58 -2.84 -16.31
N ASN A 93 -21.73 -1.86 -16.64
CA ASN A 93 -20.34 -2.15 -16.99
C ASN A 93 -19.52 -2.50 -15.74
N LYS A 94 -18.46 -3.29 -15.94
CA LYS A 94 -17.45 -3.54 -14.90
C LYS A 94 -16.48 -2.36 -14.82
N GLY A 95 -15.90 -2.15 -13.63
CA GLY A 95 -14.82 -1.19 -13.45
C GLY A 95 -13.66 -1.54 -14.37
N ARG A 96 -13.04 -0.52 -14.95
CA ARG A 96 -11.84 -0.63 -15.80
C ARG A 96 -10.57 -0.42 -14.99
N PHE A 97 -10.69 0.21 -13.83
CA PHE A 97 -9.61 0.36 -12.87
C PHE A 97 -9.63 -0.84 -11.92
N GLY A 98 -8.60 -1.70 -11.99
CA GLY A 98 -8.51 -2.91 -11.17
C GLY A 98 -8.59 -4.26 -11.91
N ASP A 99 -8.58 -4.29 -13.26
CA ASP A 99 -8.33 -5.54 -14.01
C ASP A 99 -6.89 -6.07 -13.81
N GLY A 100 -6.06 -5.28 -13.11
CA GLY A 100 -4.83 -5.67 -12.42
C GLY A 100 -4.63 -4.68 -11.27
N VAL A 101 -4.25 -5.17 -10.10
CA VAL A 101 -3.93 -4.31 -8.97
C VAL A 101 -2.67 -3.48 -9.28
N PRO A 102 -2.60 -2.17 -9.00
CA PRO A 102 -1.43 -1.34 -9.33
C PRO A 102 -0.14 -1.68 -8.57
N PHE A 103 -0.18 -2.69 -7.68
CA PHE A 103 0.93 -3.06 -6.81
C PHE A 103 1.38 -4.51 -6.96
N TYR A 104 0.78 -5.32 -7.84
CA TYR A 104 1.31 -6.64 -8.19
C TYR A 104 0.81 -7.08 -9.57
N GLY A 105 1.64 -7.77 -10.35
CA GLY A 105 1.33 -8.10 -11.75
C GLY A 105 0.38 -9.27 -11.97
N SER A 106 0.08 -10.08 -10.95
CA SER A 106 -0.76 -11.27 -11.09
C SER A 106 -2.26 -10.96 -11.05
N ALA A 107 -3.07 -11.63 -11.87
CA ALA A 107 -4.54 -11.55 -11.78
C ALA A 107 -5.12 -12.41 -10.64
N ASP A 108 -4.34 -13.35 -10.11
CA ASP A 108 -4.81 -14.37 -9.17
C ASP A 108 -4.76 -13.92 -7.70
N GLY A 109 -4.20 -12.73 -7.44
CA GLY A 109 -3.99 -12.22 -6.08
C GLY A 109 -2.60 -12.52 -5.54
N ILE A 110 -2.31 -11.98 -4.35
CA ILE A 110 -1.07 -12.18 -3.61
C ILE A 110 -1.38 -12.59 -2.16
N SER A 111 -0.71 -13.63 -1.66
CA SER A 111 -0.81 -14.07 -0.26
C SER A 111 0.40 -13.66 0.58
N SER A 112 1.56 -13.47 -0.04
CA SER A 112 2.76 -12.99 0.65
C SER A 112 3.69 -12.20 -0.28
N ALA A 113 4.39 -11.22 0.30
CA ALA A 113 5.46 -10.47 -0.35
C ALA A 113 6.65 -10.38 0.58
N LYS A 114 7.85 -10.58 0.05
CA LYS A 114 9.10 -10.42 0.79
C LYS A 114 10.02 -9.48 0.03
N VAL A 115 10.42 -8.40 0.70
CA VAL A 115 11.38 -7.45 0.15
C VAL A 115 12.78 -8.01 0.26
N ILE A 116 13.48 -8.09 -0.87
CA ILE A 116 14.85 -8.61 -0.97
C ILE A 116 15.84 -7.45 -0.91
N ALA A 117 16.87 -7.60 -0.07
CA ALA A 117 18.02 -6.71 0.01
C ALA A 117 19.26 -7.40 -0.61
N PRO A 118 20.22 -6.65 -1.18
CA PRO A 118 20.34 -5.18 -1.16
C PRO A 118 19.51 -4.49 -2.25
N ALA A 119 19.15 -3.23 -2.00
CA ALA A 119 18.55 -2.37 -3.02
C ALA A 119 19.55 -2.08 -4.15
N LYS A 120 19.12 -2.19 -5.40
CA LYS A 120 19.88 -1.64 -6.53
C LYS A 120 19.67 -0.13 -6.52
N ARG A 121 20.74 0.65 -6.37
CA ARG A 121 20.63 2.11 -6.54
C ARG A 121 20.44 2.40 -8.02
N ILE A 122 19.41 3.18 -8.36
CA ILE A 122 19.24 3.69 -9.72
C ILE A 122 20.21 4.86 -9.84
N SER A 123 21.42 4.59 -10.34
CA SER A 123 22.50 5.58 -10.53
C SER A 123 23.03 6.23 -9.24
N SER A 124 23.89 7.25 -9.39
CA SER A 124 24.50 8.07 -8.34
C SER A 124 23.50 8.85 -7.46
N GLU A 125 22.21 8.76 -7.74
CA GLU A 125 21.16 9.45 -7.00
C GLU A 125 20.98 8.84 -5.61
N VAL A 126 21.40 9.58 -4.59
CA VAL A 126 21.26 9.20 -3.17
C VAL A 126 19.79 9.12 -2.73
N ASN A 127 18.85 9.55 -3.58
CA ASN A 127 17.44 9.72 -3.28
C ASN A 127 16.51 8.78 -4.06
N ALA A 128 17.05 7.83 -4.82
CA ALA A 128 16.28 6.83 -5.55
C ALA A 128 16.87 5.42 -5.36
N VAL A 129 16.01 4.42 -5.15
CA VAL A 129 16.41 3.01 -5.05
C VAL A 129 15.37 2.11 -5.69
N THR A 130 15.81 0.97 -6.21
CA THR A 130 14.94 -0.14 -6.62
C THR A 130 15.14 -1.32 -5.68
N LEU A 131 14.04 -1.89 -5.21
CA LEU A 131 13.99 -3.11 -4.42
C LEU A 131 13.33 -4.22 -5.23
N THR A 132 13.80 -5.46 -5.03
CA THR A 132 13.12 -6.65 -5.58
C THR A 132 12.14 -7.19 -4.56
N LEU A 133 10.99 -7.66 -5.04
CA LEU A 133 9.98 -8.37 -4.28
C LEU A 133 9.94 -9.82 -4.72
N ASP A 134 10.01 -10.74 -3.76
CA ASP A 134 9.58 -12.12 -3.97
C ASP A 134 8.11 -12.20 -3.55
N MET A 135 7.23 -12.54 -4.48
CA MET A 135 5.79 -12.63 -4.25
C MET A 135 5.27 -14.05 -4.46
N ARG A 136 4.22 -14.40 -3.71
CA ARG A 136 3.56 -15.70 -3.81
C ARG A 136 2.07 -15.58 -3.64
N ASN A 137 1.36 -16.45 -4.33
CA ASN A 137 -0.02 -16.81 -4.09
C ASN A 137 -0.09 -18.30 -3.69
N ASP A 138 -0.35 -18.56 -2.40
CA ASP A 138 -0.40 -19.92 -1.86
C ASP A 138 -1.63 -20.70 -2.30
N ARG A 139 -2.69 -20.04 -2.82
CA ARG A 139 -3.90 -20.72 -3.30
C ARG A 139 -3.62 -21.52 -4.56
N ASP A 140 -2.86 -20.92 -5.47
CA ASP A 140 -2.61 -21.45 -6.81
C ASP A 140 -1.14 -21.93 -6.98
N ASP A 141 -0.36 -21.86 -5.89
CA ASP A 141 1.07 -22.19 -5.82
C ASP A 141 1.92 -21.44 -6.85
N ILE A 142 1.56 -20.17 -7.09
CA ILE A 142 2.23 -19.29 -8.05
C ILE A 142 3.21 -18.40 -7.29
N ALA A 143 4.44 -18.27 -7.81
CA ALA A 143 5.44 -17.34 -7.30
C ALA A 143 6.03 -16.53 -8.45
N TRP A 144 6.28 -15.24 -8.21
CA TRP A 144 6.87 -14.32 -9.18
C TRP A 144 7.73 -13.27 -8.48
N ARG A 145 8.41 -12.46 -9.26
CA ARG A 145 9.17 -11.32 -8.78
C ARG A 145 8.69 -10.07 -9.44
N ASP A 146 8.56 -9.00 -8.68
CA ASP A 146 8.42 -7.65 -9.24
C ASP A 146 9.52 -6.77 -8.63
N ALA A 147 9.64 -5.55 -9.14
CA ALA A 147 10.50 -4.54 -8.56
C ALA A 147 9.70 -3.32 -8.10
N VAL A 148 10.20 -2.62 -7.10
CA VAL A 148 9.60 -1.39 -6.57
C VAL A 148 10.64 -0.29 -6.60
N ALA A 149 10.30 0.81 -7.28
CA ALA A 149 11.07 2.02 -7.22
C ALA A 149 10.61 2.87 -6.04
N LEU A 150 11.57 3.32 -5.24
CA LEU A 150 11.35 4.26 -4.16
C LEU A 150 12.14 5.53 -4.39
N SER A 151 11.54 6.64 -4.01
CA SER A 151 12.14 7.96 -4.02
C SER A 151 12.03 8.59 -2.62
N ARG A 152 12.84 9.62 -2.38
CA ARG A 152 12.73 10.48 -1.20
C ARG A 152 13.09 11.91 -1.55
N ALA A 153 12.43 12.89 -0.95
CA ALA A 153 12.66 14.30 -1.24
C ALA A 153 14.09 14.77 -0.89
N SER A 154 14.68 14.26 0.20
CA SER A 154 16.02 14.63 0.63
C SER A 154 16.69 13.53 1.45
N ALA A 155 18.02 13.62 1.62
CA ALA A 155 18.72 12.73 2.53
C ALA A 155 18.11 12.82 3.95
N GLY A 156 17.68 11.68 4.48
CA GLY A 156 17.02 11.61 5.79
C GLY A 156 15.52 11.98 5.79
N SER A 157 14.87 12.19 4.65
CA SER A 157 13.41 12.12 4.59
C SER A 157 12.95 10.65 4.47
N CYS A 158 11.66 10.42 4.66
CA CYS A 158 11.05 9.11 4.46
C CYS A 158 11.21 8.66 2.99
N TRP A 159 11.41 7.35 2.81
CA TRP A 159 11.25 6.70 1.51
C TRP A 159 9.77 6.56 1.19
N GLN A 160 9.46 6.73 -0.09
CA GLN A 160 8.12 6.61 -0.63
C GLN A 160 8.19 5.76 -1.89
N ILE A 161 7.23 4.86 -2.05
CA ILE A 161 7.04 4.07 -3.27
C ILE A 161 6.57 5.01 -4.36
N ASP A 162 7.32 5.03 -5.45
CA ASP A 162 7.08 5.90 -6.59
C ASP A 162 6.57 5.13 -7.80
N ASN A 163 7.00 3.87 -7.93
CA ASN A 163 6.53 2.99 -9.00
C ASN A 163 6.65 1.50 -8.61
N VAL A 164 5.83 0.66 -9.22
CA VAL A 164 5.99 -0.80 -9.22
C VAL A 164 6.23 -1.24 -10.66
N ILE A 165 7.24 -2.09 -10.84
CA ILE A 165 7.70 -2.58 -12.14
C ILE A 165 7.41 -4.07 -12.15
N PHE A 166 6.45 -4.48 -12.97
CA PHE A 166 6.06 -5.87 -13.10
C PHE A 166 7.07 -6.61 -13.98
N ASP A 167 7.56 -7.75 -13.49
CA ASP A 167 8.37 -8.64 -14.31
C ASP A 167 7.40 -9.56 -15.08
N GLU A 168 7.06 -9.18 -16.32
CA GLU A 168 6.16 -9.96 -17.17
C GLU A 168 6.81 -11.28 -17.65
N ASP A 169 8.11 -11.45 -17.45
CA ASP A 169 8.81 -12.69 -17.77
C ASP A 169 8.61 -13.73 -16.66
N THR A 170 7.54 -14.52 -16.79
CA THR A 170 7.32 -15.78 -16.06
C THR A 170 8.34 -16.89 -16.42
N ASN A 171 9.49 -16.54 -17.00
CA ASN A 171 10.58 -17.45 -17.31
C ASN A 171 11.87 -16.93 -16.64
N THR A 172 12.43 -17.72 -15.74
CA THR A 172 13.54 -17.43 -14.84
C THR A 172 14.91 -17.23 -15.53
N SER A 173 14.99 -16.41 -16.59
CA SER A 173 16.22 -16.20 -17.37
C SER A 173 16.57 -14.74 -17.70
N SER A 174 15.64 -13.78 -17.65
CA SER A 174 15.88 -12.43 -18.21
C SER A 174 16.48 -11.39 -17.25
N LEU A 175 16.47 -11.62 -15.93
CA LEU A 175 17.16 -10.74 -14.98
C LEU A 175 18.70 -10.75 -15.14
N GLN A 176 19.27 -11.75 -15.82
CA GLN A 176 20.70 -11.73 -16.16
C GLN A 176 21.02 -10.87 -17.39
N ASP A 177 20.08 -10.69 -18.32
CA ASP A 177 20.33 -9.92 -19.54
C ASP A 177 20.19 -8.40 -19.30
N ILE A 178 19.28 -7.96 -18.42
CA ILE A 178 19.20 -6.54 -18.01
C ILE A 178 20.43 -6.10 -17.18
N LEU A 179 21.15 -7.05 -16.57
CA LEU A 179 22.39 -6.79 -15.85
C LEU A 179 23.65 -6.89 -16.72
N ARG A 180 23.54 -7.38 -17.97
CA ARG A 180 24.69 -7.60 -18.86
C ARG A 180 24.88 -6.48 -19.88
N ASP A 181 23.84 -5.71 -20.19
CA ASP A 181 23.89 -4.66 -21.20
C ASP A 181 24.41 -3.29 -20.69
N GLU A 182 24.82 -3.18 -19.42
CA GLU A 182 25.43 -1.95 -18.86
C GLU A 182 26.94 -2.07 -18.52
N GLU A 183 27.60 -3.18 -18.92
CA GLU A 183 29.06 -3.39 -18.75
C GLU A 183 29.88 -3.29 -20.07
N GLU A 184 29.33 -2.72 -21.16
CA GLU A 184 30.11 -2.30 -22.34
C GLU A 184 30.28 -0.78 -22.45
#